data_AF-A0A1Y2RBW5-F1
#
_entry.id   AF-A0A1Y2RBW5-F1
#
_cell.length_a   1.000
_cell.length_b   1.000
_cell.length_c   1.000
_cell.angle_alpha   90.00
_cell.angle_beta   90.00
_cell.angle_gamma   90.00
#
_symmetry.space_group_name_H-M   'P 1'
#
loop_
_entity.id
_entity.type
_entity.pdbx_description
1 polymer ?
#
loop_
_entity_poly.entity_id
_entity_poly.type
_entity_poly.pdbx_seq_one_letter_code
_entity_poly.pdbx_strand_id
1 'polypeptide(L)'
;MSLFFFALVISSQTFAQHGAKGHAHAAGPHGGTVESATEGYHSEMVTKNAKLYFYLLDANGKTAISKAVTGEVLLQFADGTTKTVMLTSSGEGFVVNDPKATTFANAIVTFQNGGKTVSVKFKAPAKAADNHNHQH
;
A
#
# COMPACT_ATOMS: atom_id res chain seq x y z
N MET A 1 5.47 37.57 36.00
CA MET A 1 5.58 36.13 35.71
C MET A 1 5.38 35.95 34.21
N SER A 2 6.47 35.91 33.43
CA SER A 2 6.38 35.64 31.98
C SER A 2 6.01 34.19 31.76
N LEU A 3 4.97 33.92 30.98
CA LEU A 3 4.71 32.59 30.45
C LEU A 3 4.68 32.68 28.92
N PHE A 4 5.82 32.33 28.33
CA PHE A 4 5.96 32.05 26.90
C PHE A 4 5.18 30.76 26.60
N PHE A 5 4.08 30.85 25.85
CA PHE A 5 3.49 29.69 25.21
C PHE A 5 4.07 29.53 23.81
N PHE A 6 4.83 28.45 23.63
CA PHE A 6 5.37 28.00 22.36
C PHE A 6 4.24 27.43 21.49
N ALA A 7 4.15 27.89 20.25
CA ALA A 7 3.16 27.49 19.26
C ALA A 7 3.38 26.06 18.74
N LEU A 8 2.30 25.35 18.43
CA LEU A 8 2.30 24.25 17.46
C LEU A 8 1.12 24.44 16.50
N VAL A 9 1.37 25.14 15.40
CA VAL A 9 0.49 25.18 14.23
C VAL A 9 0.73 23.88 13.47
N ILE A 10 -0.17 22.92 13.61
CA ILE A 10 -0.15 21.71 12.80
C ILE A 10 -0.80 22.08 11.46
N SER A 11 0.02 22.41 10.47
CA SER A 11 -0.44 22.62 9.09
C SER A 11 -0.96 21.29 8.55
N SER A 12 -2.27 21.13 8.46
CA SER A 12 -2.89 20.04 7.71
C SER A 12 -2.59 20.24 6.23
N GLN A 13 -1.66 19.48 5.67
CA GLN A 13 -1.44 19.43 4.23
C GLN A 13 -2.57 18.62 3.60
N THR A 14 -3.62 19.31 3.17
CA THR A 14 -4.67 18.73 2.32
C THR A 14 -4.13 18.62 0.90
N PHE A 15 -3.60 17.46 0.52
CA PHE A 15 -3.35 17.18 -0.89
C PHE A 15 -4.66 16.73 -1.54
N ALA A 16 -5.41 17.70 -2.05
CA ALA A 16 -6.49 17.44 -2.99
C ALA A 16 -5.87 17.10 -4.36
N GLN A 17 -5.89 15.83 -4.76
CA GLN A 17 -5.63 15.47 -6.15
C GLN A 17 -6.92 15.61 -6.96
N HIS A 18 -6.97 16.69 -7.74
CA HIS A 18 -7.95 16.91 -8.79
C HIS A 18 -7.52 16.07 -10.01
N GLY A 19 -8.31 15.08 -10.42
CA GLY A 19 -7.98 14.30 -11.61
C GLY A 19 -8.94 13.14 -11.89
N ALA A 20 -9.83 13.36 -12.87
CA ALA A 20 -10.55 12.38 -13.68
C ALA A 20 -11.51 11.40 -12.98
N LYS A 21 -12.74 11.32 -13.52
CA LYS A 21 -13.77 10.32 -13.21
C LYS A 21 -13.29 8.90 -13.51
N GLY A 22 -12.53 8.32 -12.60
CA GLY A 22 -12.55 6.91 -12.25
C GLY A 22 -12.87 6.86 -10.76
N HIS A 23 -13.44 5.78 -10.24
CA HIS A 23 -13.63 5.64 -8.79
C HIS A 23 -12.25 5.70 -8.09
N ALA A 24 -11.84 6.89 -7.68
CA ALA A 24 -10.63 7.09 -6.92
C ALA A 24 -10.90 6.50 -5.53
N HIS A 25 -10.37 5.30 -5.29
CA HIS A 25 -10.26 4.79 -3.93
C HIS A 25 -9.46 5.82 -3.14
N ALA A 26 -10.01 6.30 -2.02
CA ALA A 26 -9.30 7.22 -1.15
C ALA A 26 -7.93 6.61 -0.81
N ALA A 27 -6.88 7.44 -0.85
CA ALA A 27 -5.54 7.00 -0.49
C ALA A 27 -5.54 6.45 0.94
N GLY A 28 -4.83 5.34 1.16
CA GLY A 28 -4.74 4.72 2.47
C GLY A 28 -3.95 5.57 3.48
N PRO A 29 -3.94 5.16 4.76
CA PRO A 29 -3.21 5.86 5.83
C PRO A 29 -1.73 6.14 5.54
N HIS A 30 -1.11 5.33 4.67
CA HIS A 30 0.30 5.44 4.28
C HIS A 30 0.49 6.01 2.87
N GLY A 31 -0.57 6.54 2.25
CA GLY A 31 -0.55 7.15 0.92
C GLY A 31 -0.58 6.15 -0.24
N GLY A 32 -0.95 4.89 0.03
CA GLY A 32 -1.02 3.81 -0.94
C GLY A 32 -2.43 3.52 -1.46
N THR A 33 -2.52 2.48 -2.30
CA THR A 33 -3.79 1.95 -2.78
C THR A 33 -4.37 0.99 -1.74
N VAL A 34 -5.63 1.16 -1.38
CA VAL A 34 -6.33 0.27 -0.45
C VAL A 34 -7.30 -0.63 -1.21
N GLU A 35 -7.23 -1.92 -0.93
CA GLU A 35 -8.15 -2.93 -1.46
C GLU A 35 -8.83 -3.67 -0.30
N SER A 36 -10.10 -4.03 -0.50
CA SER A 36 -10.85 -4.76 0.53
C SER A 36 -10.46 -6.23 0.56
N ALA A 37 -10.44 -6.79 1.76
CA ALA A 37 -10.12 -8.18 2.01
C ALA A 37 -11.33 -8.93 2.59
N THR A 38 -11.13 -10.21 2.89
CA THR A 38 -12.11 -11.03 3.61
C THR A 38 -12.29 -10.54 5.05
N GLU A 39 -13.46 -10.85 5.62
CA GLU A 39 -13.75 -10.67 7.06
C GLU A 39 -13.64 -9.22 7.60
N GLY A 40 -13.86 -8.22 6.74
CA GLY A 40 -13.83 -6.82 7.15
C GLY A 40 -12.41 -6.26 7.36
N TYR A 41 -11.39 -6.96 6.88
CA TYR A 41 -10.04 -6.40 6.76
C TYR A 41 -9.88 -5.65 5.43
N HIS A 42 -8.88 -4.80 5.37
CA HIS A 42 -8.37 -4.22 4.12
C HIS A 42 -6.86 -4.41 4.06
N SER A 43 -6.27 -4.22 2.89
CA SER A 43 -4.83 -4.13 2.75
C SER A 43 -4.49 -2.87 1.97
N GLU A 44 -3.46 -2.16 2.42
CA GLU A 44 -2.86 -1.05 1.70
C GLU A 44 -1.54 -1.47 1.08
N MET A 45 -1.33 -1.11 -0.19
CA MET A 45 -0.09 -1.31 -0.91
C MET A 45 0.59 0.03 -1.20
N VAL A 46 1.86 0.15 -0.82
CA VAL A 46 2.69 1.34 -1.08
C VAL A 46 3.96 0.93 -1.82
N THR A 47 4.25 1.63 -2.93
CA THR A 47 5.55 1.54 -3.61
C THR A 47 6.41 2.73 -3.21
N LYS A 48 7.54 2.49 -2.55
CA LYS A 48 8.47 3.54 -2.10
C LYS A 48 9.91 3.04 -2.15
N ASN A 49 10.84 3.89 -2.60
CA ASN A 49 12.27 3.58 -2.64
C ASN A 49 12.58 2.24 -3.35
N ALA A 50 11.93 1.99 -4.49
CA ALA A 50 12.02 0.74 -5.25
C ALA A 50 11.62 -0.53 -4.46
N LYS A 51 10.91 -0.38 -3.34
CA LYS A 51 10.37 -1.48 -2.54
C LYS A 51 8.85 -1.45 -2.55
N LEU A 52 8.28 -2.63 -2.34
CA LEU A 52 6.85 -2.84 -2.17
C LEU A 52 6.55 -3.07 -0.69
N TYR A 53 5.59 -2.32 -0.17
CA TYR A 53 5.11 -2.41 1.20
C TYR A 53 3.65 -2.79 1.23
N PHE A 54 3.28 -3.58 2.23
CA PHE A 54 1.90 -3.93 2.51
C PHE A 54 1.56 -3.66 3.98
N TYR A 55 0.34 -3.17 4.21
CA TYR A 55 -0.20 -2.91 5.53
C TYR A 55 -1.55 -3.60 5.65
N LEU A 56 -1.71 -4.48 6.64
CA LEU A 56 -3.02 -5.05 6.97
C LEU A 56 -3.79 -4.02 7.79
N LEU A 57 -5.01 -3.68 7.38
CA LEU A 57 -5.87 -2.71 8.05
C LEU A 57 -7.11 -3.41 8.59
N ASP A 58 -7.56 -2.99 9.78
CA ASP A 58 -8.84 -3.41 10.36
C ASP A 58 -10.04 -2.77 9.63
N ALA A 59 -11.26 -3.13 10.05
CA ALA A 59 -12.50 -2.61 9.49
C ALA A 59 -12.67 -1.07 9.61
N ASN A 60 -11.86 -0.42 10.45
CA ASN A 60 -11.86 1.03 10.63
C ASN A 60 -10.75 1.70 9.81
N GLY A 61 -10.01 0.94 9.00
CA GLY A 61 -8.88 1.43 8.23
C GLY A 61 -7.63 1.71 9.06
N LYS A 62 -7.55 1.20 10.30
CA LYS A 62 -6.35 1.32 11.14
C LYS A 62 -5.42 0.14 10.91
N THR A 63 -4.12 0.37 10.99
CA THR A 63 -3.11 -0.68 10.89
C THR A 63 -3.35 -1.77 11.95
N ALA A 64 -3.70 -2.96 11.49
CA ALA A 64 -3.85 -4.15 12.32
C ALA A 64 -2.50 -4.89 12.39
N ILE A 65 -1.56 -4.36 13.17
CA ILE A 65 -0.29 -5.05 13.44
C ILE A 65 -0.32 -5.77 14.78
N SER A 66 0.09 -7.04 14.73
CA SER A 66 0.62 -7.75 15.88
C SER A 66 1.88 -8.51 15.45
N LYS A 67 2.77 -8.82 16.40
CA LYS A 67 3.96 -9.66 16.13
C LYS A 67 3.61 -11.06 15.59
N ALA A 68 2.35 -11.47 15.69
CA ALA A 68 1.87 -12.76 15.21
C ALA A 68 1.41 -12.73 13.75
N VAL A 69 1.34 -11.55 13.12
CA VAL A 69 0.99 -11.45 11.70
C VAL A 69 2.19 -11.83 10.85
N THR A 70 2.03 -12.87 10.05
CA THR A 70 2.98 -13.23 8.98
C THR A 70 2.31 -13.03 7.64
N GLY A 71 3.10 -13.03 6.57
CA GLY A 71 2.53 -13.03 5.24
C GLY A 71 3.53 -13.36 4.16
N GLU A 72 2.97 -13.56 2.98
CA GLU A 72 3.69 -13.75 1.73
C GLU A 72 2.98 -12.97 0.63
N VAL A 73 3.70 -12.72 -0.46
CA VAL A 73 3.11 -12.15 -1.67
C VAL A 73 3.47 -13.05 -2.86
N LEU A 74 2.45 -13.40 -3.65
CA LEU A 74 2.62 -13.96 -4.98
C LEU A 74 2.66 -12.81 -5.99
N LEU A 75 3.84 -12.53 -6.51
CA LEU A 75 4.06 -11.59 -7.61
C LEU A 75 3.82 -12.30 -8.94
N GLN A 76 2.96 -11.74 -9.78
CA GLN A 76 2.74 -12.17 -11.16
C GLN A 76 3.33 -11.10 -12.09
N PHE A 77 4.21 -11.49 -13.00
CA PHE A 77 4.90 -10.58 -13.91
C PHE A 77 4.24 -10.54 -15.29
N ALA A 78 4.56 -9.51 -16.08
CA ALA A 78 3.99 -9.34 -17.42
C ALA A 78 4.40 -10.44 -18.42
N ASP A 79 5.54 -11.10 -18.18
CA ASP A 79 6.00 -12.25 -18.96
C ASP A 79 5.28 -13.57 -18.58
N GLY A 80 4.31 -13.51 -17.68
CA GLY A 80 3.56 -14.66 -17.18
C GLY A 80 4.25 -15.45 -16.07
N THR A 81 5.50 -15.11 -15.72
CA THR A 81 6.19 -15.76 -14.61
C THR A 81 5.63 -15.31 -13.27
N THR A 82 5.85 -16.14 -12.23
CA THR A 82 5.41 -15.85 -10.87
C THR A 82 6.52 -16.03 -9.86
N LYS A 83 6.48 -15.27 -8.76
CA LYS A 83 7.39 -15.44 -7.63
C LYS A 83 6.67 -15.23 -6.31
N THR A 84 6.78 -16.19 -5.40
CA THR A 84 6.34 -16.03 -4.02
C THR A 84 7.48 -15.47 -3.17
N VAL A 85 7.20 -14.44 -2.37
CA VAL A 85 8.18 -13.80 -1.48
C VAL A 85 7.58 -13.69 -0.08
N MET A 86 8.30 -14.20 0.92
CA MET A 86 7.94 -14.01 2.32
C MET A 86 8.09 -12.55 2.72
N LEU A 87 7.07 -12.03 3.40
CA LEU A 87 7.08 -10.66 3.88
C LEU A 87 7.98 -10.51 5.10
N THR A 88 8.73 -9.42 5.17
CA THR A 88 9.52 -9.05 6.35
C THR A 88 8.84 -7.90 7.08
N SER A 89 8.62 -8.01 8.39
CA SER A 89 8.06 -6.90 9.18
C SER A 89 8.93 -5.65 9.10
N SER A 90 8.31 -4.48 8.92
CA SER A 90 8.99 -3.19 8.82
C SER A 90 8.09 -2.08 9.38
N GLY A 91 8.40 -1.61 10.60
CA GLY A 91 7.59 -0.61 11.29
C GLY A 91 6.14 -1.08 11.46
N GLU A 92 5.22 -0.27 10.94
CA GLU A 92 3.77 -0.55 10.93
C GLU A 92 3.29 -1.45 9.79
N GLY A 93 4.19 -1.96 8.94
CA GLY A 93 3.81 -2.82 7.83
C GLY A 93 4.80 -3.93 7.56
N PHE A 94 4.80 -4.35 6.30
CA PHE A 94 5.57 -5.44 5.79
C PHE A 94 6.24 -5.04 4.48
N VAL A 95 7.47 -5.48 4.27
CA VAL A 95 8.25 -5.16 3.07
C VAL A 95 8.58 -6.42 2.29
N VAL A 96 8.53 -6.29 0.97
CA VAL A 96 8.99 -7.31 0.02
C VAL A 96 10.47 -7.08 -0.27
N ASN A 97 11.32 -8.01 0.15
CA ASN A 97 12.75 -7.97 -0.11
C ASN A 97 13.11 -8.68 -1.42
N ASP A 98 12.64 -8.12 -2.54
CA ASP A 98 12.94 -8.63 -3.88
C ASP A 98 13.29 -7.47 -4.83
N PRO A 99 14.38 -7.55 -5.62
CA PRO A 99 14.77 -6.46 -6.53
C PRO A 99 13.77 -6.22 -7.67
N LYS A 100 12.90 -7.20 -7.99
CA LYS A 100 11.84 -7.10 -8.99
C LYS A 100 10.47 -6.83 -8.35
N ALA A 101 10.41 -6.54 -7.03
CA ALA A 101 9.15 -6.36 -6.31
C ALA A 101 8.26 -5.24 -6.86
N THR A 102 8.79 -4.32 -7.66
CA THR A 102 8.04 -3.18 -8.23
C THR A 102 7.70 -3.34 -9.72
N THR A 103 8.09 -4.46 -10.34
CA THR A 103 7.84 -4.73 -11.77
C THR A 103 6.73 -5.76 -12.00
N PHE A 104 5.93 -6.06 -10.98
CA PHE A 104 4.80 -6.98 -11.07
C PHE A 104 3.70 -6.40 -11.98
N ALA A 105 2.88 -7.27 -12.55
CA ALA A 105 1.59 -6.94 -13.16
C ALA A 105 0.46 -7.07 -12.12
N ASN A 106 0.49 -8.14 -11.31
CA ASN A 106 -0.38 -8.30 -10.15
C ASN A 106 0.43 -8.74 -8.92
N ALA A 107 0.02 -8.30 -7.74
CA ALA A 107 0.55 -8.75 -6.46
C ALA A 107 -0.60 -9.30 -5.62
N ILE A 108 -0.54 -10.57 -5.24
CA ILE A 108 -1.55 -11.21 -4.38
C ILE A 108 -0.89 -11.41 -3.02
N VAL A 109 -1.24 -10.57 -2.06
CA VAL A 109 -0.70 -10.65 -0.70
C VAL A 109 -1.62 -11.52 0.15
N THR A 110 -1.03 -12.38 0.96
CA THR A 110 -1.73 -13.24 1.92
C THR A 110 -1.13 -13.04 3.29
N PHE A 111 -1.95 -12.67 4.27
CA PHE A 111 -1.59 -12.56 5.67
C PHE A 111 -2.21 -13.69 6.48
N GLN A 112 -1.45 -14.20 7.44
CA GLN A 112 -1.97 -15.03 8.52
C GLN A 112 -2.07 -14.17 9.77
N ASN A 113 -3.28 -13.98 10.30
CA ASN A 113 -3.54 -13.18 11.49
C ASN A 113 -4.38 -13.97 12.49
N GLY A 114 -3.74 -14.52 13.54
CA GLY A 114 -4.45 -15.24 14.60
C GLY A 114 -5.25 -16.45 14.09
N GLY A 115 -4.72 -17.19 13.12
CA GLY A 115 -5.38 -18.35 12.50
C GLY A 115 -6.32 -18.02 11.33
N LYS A 116 -6.53 -16.73 11.04
CA LYS A 116 -7.30 -16.27 9.87
C LYS A 116 -6.39 -16.00 8.69
N THR A 117 -6.86 -16.35 7.49
CA THR A 117 -6.21 -16.01 6.23
C THR A 117 -6.89 -14.81 5.59
N VAL A 118 -6.11 -13.76 5.35
CA VAL A 118 -6.57 -12.54 4.68
C VAL A 118 -5.80 -12.39 3.38
N SER A 119 -6.47 -12.49 2.23
CA SER A 119 -5.83 -12.40 0.91
C SER A 119 -6.41 -11.27 0.07
N VAL A 120 -5.53 -10.52 -0.59
CA VAL A 120 -5.89 -9.33 -1.38
C VAL A 120 -5.06 -9.27 -2.65
N LYS A 121 -5.69 -8.94 -3.77
CA LYS A 121 -5.01 -8.75 -5.06
C LYS A 121 -4.92 -7.27 -5.42
N PHE A 122 -3.70 -6.83 -5.70
CA PHE A 122 -3.41 -5.52 -6.25
C PHE A 122 -2.97 -5.64 -7.71
N LYS A 123 -3.36 -4.65 -8.51
CA LYS A 123 -2.77 -4.41 -9.83
C LYS A 123 -1.62 -3.43 -9.69
N ALA A 124 -0.63 -3.54 -10.59
CA ALA A 124 0.42 -2.55 -10.67
C ALA A 124 -0.21 -1.15 -10.86
N PRO A 125 0.32 -0.11 -10.18
CA PRO A 125 -0.15 1.25 -10.44
C PRO A 125 0.05 1.56 -11.92
N ALA A 126 -0.95 2.18 -12.54
CA ALA A 126 -0.82 2.63 -13.92
C ALA A 126 0.41 3.53 -14.01
N LYS A 127 1.36 3.21 -14.91
CA LYS A 127 2.39 4.18 -15.28
C LYS A 127 1.64 5.42 -15.76
N ALA A 128 1.96 6.59 -15.21
CA ALA A 128 1.47 7.84 -15.78
C ALA A 128 1.81 7.78 -17.27
N ALA A 129 0.79 7.82 -18.12
CA ALA A 129 1.03 7.94 -19.55
C ALA A 129 1.79 9.25 -19.73
N ASP A 130 3.03 9.16 -20.22
CA ASP A 130 3.74 10.33 -20.72
C ASP A 130 2.91 10.88 -21.87
N ASN A 131 2.08 11.87 -21.58
CA ASN A 131 1.37 12.65 -22.58
C ASN A 131 2.39 13.56 -23.30
N HIS A 132 3.31 12.97 -24.05
CA HIS A 132 4.07 13.69 -25.08
C HIS A 132 3.18 13.85 -26.31
N ASN A 133 2.18 14.73 -26.22
CA ASN A 133 1.50 15.24 -27.40
C ASN A 133 2.35 16.36 -28.00
N HIS A 134 3.22 15.99 -28.95
CA HIS A 134 3.78 16.96 -29.88
C HIS A 134 2.65 17.43 -30.79
N GLN A 135 2.17 18.65 -30.60
CA GLN A 135 1.39 19.33 -31.63
C GLN A 135 2.35 20.08 -32.55
N HIS A 136 2.35 19.65 -33.82
CA HIS A 136 2.86 20.37 -34.97
C HIS A 136 1.93 21.52 -35.36
#